data_AF-A0A958BWE7-F1
#
_entry.id   AF-A0A958BWE7-F1
#
_cell.length_a   1.000
_cell.length_b   1.000
_cell.length_c   1.000
_cell.angle_alpha   90.00
_cell.angle_beta   90.00
_cell.angle_gamma   90.00
#
_symmetry.space_group_name_H-M   'P 1'
#
loop_
_entity.id
_entity.type
_entity.pdbx_description
1 polymer ?
#
loop_
_entity_poly.entity_id
_entity_poly.type
_entity_poly.pdbx_seq_one_letter_code
_entity_poly.pdbx_strand_id
1 'polypeptide(L)'
;MSHEMKRLEESQQQNIAWKKWGPYLSERQWGTVREDYSDNGDAWGYFSHDQARSRAYLWGEDGLAGLSDDKQYLCFGLALWNGTDSIIKERLFGLTNSEGNHGEDVKEYYFYLDSTPTHSYMKYLYKYPQLPFPYEDLVKTNGERSRHELEYELLDTGVFDEDRYFDVFVEYAKESPEDILILISIANRGSEPATLHVLPSLWFRNIWCWRPEADRPTLNVVNGGRGLQGIAADHPKLGQYYLYADGKTSFIFTENETNNERIFGVPNQMPYVKDGINNYVVHGQQAAVNPNQTGTKAAAHYPISVAAGETQTIRLRLTTTAPKSLAKAYPGGKKGLFGAHFDSVLAARRQEA
;
A
#
# COMPACT_ATOMS: atom_id res chain seq x y z
N MET A 1 -2.59 -33.58 10.70
CA MET A 1 -3.37 -32.42 10.22
C MET A 1 -2.52 -31.18 10.46
N SER A 2 -2.13 -30.46 9.41
CA SER A 2 -1.31 -29.24 9.55
C SER A 2 -2.11 -28.12 10.24
N HIS A 3 -1.42 -27.08 10.74
CA HIS A 3 -2.08 -25.91 11.31
C HIS A 3 -3.02 -25.23 10.31
N GLU A 4 -2.62 -25.20 9.03
CA GLU A 4 -3.43 -24.61 7.97
C GLU A 4 -4.71 -25.42 7.70
N MET A 5 -4.65 -26.76 7.70
CA MET A 5 -5.84 -27.59 7.59
C MET A 5 -6.84 -27.32 8.71
N LYS A 6 -6.36 -27.13 9.95
CA LYS A 6 -7.22 -26.76 11.08
C LYS A 6 -7.92 -25.43 10.85
N ARG A 7 -7.24 -24.41 10.31
CA ARG A 7 -7.87 -23.11 10.00
C ARG A 7 -8.89 -23.19 8.88
N LEU A 8 -8.65 -24.05 7.89
CA LEU A 8 -9.64 -24.33 6.84
C LEU A 8 -10.88 -24.99 7.43
N GLU A 9 -10.71 -25.96 8.33
CA GLU A 9 -11.83 -26.58 9.07
C GLU A 9 -12.56 -25.58 9.95
N GLU A 10 -11.85 -24.74 10.71
CA GLU A 10 -12.41 -23.64 11.49
C GLU A 10 -13.21 -22.66 10.61
N SER A 11 -12.69 -22.31 9.44
CA SER A 11 -13.36 -21.43 8.49
C SER A 11 -14.63 -22.03 7.91
N GLN A 12 -14.66 -23.35 7.68
CA GLN A 12 -15.81 -24.04 7.08
C GLN A 12 -16.86 -24.47 8.12
N GLN A 13 -16.42 -24.96 9.28
CA GLN A 13 -17.28 -25.58 10.29
C GLN A 13 -17.65 -24.63 11.41
N GLN A 14 -16.76 -23.71 11.78
CA GLN A 14 -16.94 -22.79 12.91
C GLN A 14 -17.21 -21.35 12.46
N ASN A 15 -17.23 -21.08 11.14
CA ASN A 15 -17.38 -19.76 10.55
C ASN A 15 -16.36 -18.72 11.07
N ILE A 16 -15.16 -19.18 11.45
CA ILE A 16 -14.08 -18.27 11.82
C ILE A 16 -13.60 -17.55 10.55
N ALA A 17 -13.65 -16.22 10.55
CA ALA A 17 -13.46 -15.40 9.36
C ALA A 17 -11.99 -15.22 8.94
N TRP A 18 -11.22 -16.31 8.88
CA TRP A 18 -9.79 -16.27 8.49
C TRP A 18 -9.57 -15.57 7.14
N LYS A 19 -10.49 -15.72 6.19
CA LYS A 19 -10.44 -15.09 4.87
C LYS A 19 -10.97 -13.66 4.83
N LYS A 20 -11.36 -13.07 5.97
CA LYS A 20 -11.83 -11.68 6.02
C LYS A 20 -10.79 -10.72 5.49
N TRP A 21 -9.51 -10.92 5.81
CA TRP A 21 -8.41 -10.09 5.32
C TRP A 21 -7.55 -10.87 4.32
N GLY A 22 -7.17 -10.25 3.21
CA GLY A 22 -6.38 -10.91 2.18
C GLY A 22 -5.86 -9.95 1.12
N PRO A 23 -5.14 -10.47 0.11
CA PRO A 23 -4.57 -9.69 -0.97
C PRO A 23 -5.65 -9.44 -2.03
N TYR A 24 -6.73 -8.75 -1.64
CA TYR A 24 -7.89 -8.49 -2.49
C TYR A 24 -7.81 -7.14 -3.20
N LEU A 25 -6.75 -6.36 -2.94
CA LEU A 25 -6.41 -5.16 -3.69
C LEU A 25 -5.74 -5.57 -4.99
N SER A 26 -6.18 -4.96 -6.08
CA SER A 26 -5.41 -4.98 -7.32
C SER A 26 -4.16 -4.14 -7.15
N GLU A 27 -3.06 -4.47 -7.83
CA GLU A 27 -1.90 -3.58 -7.88
C GLU A 27 -1.99 -2.56 -9.02
N ARG A 28 -3.00 -2.73 -9.89
CA ARG A 28 -3.37 -1.85 -11.02
C ARG A 28 -4.89 -1.84 -11.21
N GLN A 29 -5.54 -0.73 -10.84
CA GLN A 29 -6.97 -0.48 -11.11
C GLN A 29 -7.17 0.54 -12.25
N TRP A 30 -6.13 1.31 -12.59
CA TRP A 30 -6.13 2.30 -13.67
C TRP A 30 -6.05 1.65 -15.06
N GLY A 31 -6.57 2.34 -16.07
CA GLY A 31 -6.58 1.88 -17.45
C GLY A 31 -7.44 0.62 -17.66
N THR A 32 -8.58 0.53 -16.97
CA THR A 32 -9.47 -0.63 -17.03
C THR A 32 -10.89 -0.25 -17.45
N VAL A 33 -11.59 -1.19 -18.09
CA VAL A 33 -13.00 -1.03 -18.52
C VAL A 33 -13.95 -0.71 -17.37
N ARG A 34 -13.59 -1.07 -16.12
CA ARG A 34 -14.44 -0.78 -14.95
C ARG A 34 -14.49 0.71 -14.65
N GLU A 35 -13.39 1.43 -14.88
CA GLU A 35 -13.27 2.86 -14.58
C GLU A 35 -13.47 3.73 -15.83
N ASP A 36 -13.98 3.16 -16.93
CA ASP A 36 -14.27 3.89 -18.17
C ASP A 36 -15.61 4.63 -18.10
N TYR A 37 -15.55 5.95 -18.22
CA TYR A 37 -16.69 6.84 -18.36
C TYR A 37 -16.49 7.81 -19.53
N SER A 38 -15.66 7.41 -20.50
CA SER A 38 -15.43 8.16 -21.70
C SER A 38 -16.64 8.09 -22.63
N ASP A 39 -16.93 9.19 -23.35
CA ASP A 39 -18.02 9.22 -24.33
C ASP A 39 -17.69 8.44 -25.62
N ASN A 40 -16.43 8.04 -25.79
CA ASN A 40 -15.90 7.38 -26.99
C ASN A 40 -15.46 5.92 -26.77
N GLY A 41 -15.57 5.38 -25.55
CA GLY A 41 -15.17 4.01 -25.21
C GLY A 41 -13.65 3.79 -25.14
N ASP A 42 -12.87 4.83 -24.87
CA ASP A 42 -11.43 4.73 -24.59
C ASP A 42 -11.16 4.26 -23.15
N ALA A 43 -11.44 2.99 -22.92
CA ALA A 43 -11.33 2.39 -21.59
C ALA A 43 -9.93 2.40 -20.99
N TRP A 44 -8.88 2.42 -21.82
CA TRP A 44 -7.49 2.36 -21.37
C TRP A 44 -6.88 3.76 -21.17
N GLY A 45 -7.30 4.75 -21.96
CA GLY A 45 -6.82 6.13 -21.84
C GLY A 45 -7.59 7.00 -20.85
N TYR A 46 -8.87 6.69 -20.57
CA TYR A 46 -9.73 7.56 -19.77
C TYR A 46 -9.26 7.77 -18.33
N PHE A 47 -8.80 6.70 -17.67
CA PHE A 47 -8.30 6.72 -16.30
C PHE A 47 -6.83 6.27 -16.28
N SER A 48 -5.93 7.17 -16.66
CA SER A 48 -4.51 6.86 -16.81
C SER A 48 -3.78 6.64 -15.46
N HIS A 49 -2.58 6.06 -15.52
CA HIS A 49 -1.69 5.95 -14.36
C HIS A 49 -1.39 7.33 -13.72
N ASP A 50 -1.24 8.39 -14.52
CA ASP A 50 -1.00 9.74 -13.97
C ASP A 50 -2.20 10.23 -13.15
N GLN A 51 -3.42 10.01 -13.64
CA GLN A 51 -4.63 10.39 -12.91
C GLN A 51 -4.83 9.54 -11.64
N ALA A 52 -4.36 8.29 -11.63
CA ALA A 52 -4.62 7.33 -10.56
C ALA A 52 -4.19 7.77 -9.17
N ARG A 53 -3.13 8.58 -9.06
CA ARG A 53 -2.68 9.12 -7.77
C ARG A 53 -3.61 10.21 -7.23
N SER A 54 -4.36 10.85 -8.10
CA SER A 54 -5.16 12.03 -7.81
C SER A 54 -6.67 11.78 -7.94
N ARG A 55 -7.10 10.67 -8.53
CA ARG A 55 -8.51 10.33 -8.78
C ARG A 55 -8.94 9.12 -7.95
N ALA A 56 -10.02 9.25 -7.20
CA ALA A 56 -10.61 8.14 -6.45
C ALA A 56 -11.28 7.14 -7.41
N TYR A 57 -11.19 5.85 -7.10
CA TYR A 57 -11.79 4.77 -7.89
C TYR A 57 -13.24 4.55 -7.50
N LEU A 58 -14.05 4.10 -8.45
CA LEU A 58 -15.48 3.85 -8.21
C LEU A 58 -15.78 2.39 -7.84
N TRP A 59 -15.10 1.43 -8.47
CA TRP A 59 -15.48 0.00 -8.34
C TRP A 59 -14.50 -0.86 -7.55
N GLY A 60 -13.34 -0.30 -7.20
CA GLY A 60 -12.28 -1.00 -6.49
C GLY A 60 -11.31 -0.02 -5.88
N GLU A 61 -10.13 -0.52 -5.54
CA GLU A 61 -8.96 0.24 -5.12
C GLU A 61 -7.73 -0.51 -5.63
N ASP A 62 -6.62 0.22 -5.76
CA ASP A 62 -5.31 -0.37 -5.96
C ASP A 62 -4.32 -0.03 -4.85
N GLY A 63 -3.31 -0.88 -4.70
CA GLY A 63 -2.22 -0.65 -3.77
C GLY A 63 -1.09 -1.65 -3.92
N LEU A 64 0.15 -1.16 -3.92
CA LEU A 64 1.34 -2.00 -3.96
C LEU A 64 1.43 -2.87 -2.70
N ALA A 65 1.67 -4.18 -2.89
CA ALA A 65 1.68 -5.17 -1.82
C ALA A 65 0.41 -5.12 -0.93
N GLY A 66 -0.75 -4.83 -1.53
CA GLY A 66 -1.96 -4.44 -0.82
C GLY A 66 -2.62 -5.56 0.01
N LEU A 67 -3.27 -5.15 1.10
CA LEU A 67 -4.14 -5.97 1.94
C LEU A 67 -5.47 -5.23 2.14
N SER A 68 -6.61 -5.92 2.02
CA SER A 68 -7.91 -5.35 2.41
C SER A 68 -8.80 -6.36 3.09
N ASP A 69 -9.89 -5.87 3.70
CA ASP A 69 -10.99 -6.75 4.04
C ASP A 69 -11.70 -7.28 2.77
N ASP A 70 -12.50 -8.33 2.92
CA ASP A 70 -13.20 -9.08 1.87
C ASP A 70 -14.23 -8.24 1.12
N LYS A 71 -14.63 -7.09 1.69
CA LYS A 71 -15.53 -6.11 1.05
C LYS A 71 -14.80 -4.85 0.59
N GLN A 72 -13.48 -4.80 0.81
CA GLN A 72 -12.59 -3.70 0.44
C GLN A 72 -13.09 -2.36 1.00
N TYR A 73 -13.56 -2.36 2.24
CA TYR A 73 -13.88 -1.13 2.96
C TYR A 73 -12.61 -0.45 3.43
N LEU A 74 -11.73 -1.19 4.11
CA LEU A 74 -10.46 -0.71 4.65
C LEU A 74 -9.31 -1.39 3.90
N CYS A 75 -8.44 -0.55 3.36
CA CYS A 75 -7.32 -0.93 2.51
C CYS A 75 -6.02 -0.53 3.18
N PHE A 76 -5.02 -1.39 3.08
CA PHE A 76 -3.65 -1.15 3.49
C PHE A 76 -2.73 -1.42 2.29
N GLY A 77 -1.66 -0.65 2.15
CA GLY A 77 -0.71 -0.81 1.06
C GLY A 77 0.62 -0.14 1.34
N LEU A 78 1.64 -0.58 0.61
CA LEU A 78 2.96 0.02 0.64
C LEU A 78 3.00 1.24 -0.28
N ALA A 79 3.65 2.30 0.17
CA ALA A 79 4.01 3.41 -0.70
C ALA A 79 5.48 3.80 -0.48
N LEU A 80 6.23 4.04 -1.54
CA LEU A 80 7.68 4.25 -1.52
C LEU A 80 8.08 5.53 -2.26
N TRP A 81 9.14 6.19 -1.81
CA TRP A 81 9.77 7.28 -2.54
C TRP A 81 11.28 7.27 -2.30
N ASN A 82 12.06 7.12 -3.37
CA ASN A 82 13.54 7.08 -3.36
C ASN A 82 14.19 8.46 -3.17
N GLY A 83 13.41 9.52 -3.04
CA GLY A 83 13.91 10.91 -2.91
C GLY A 83 14.11 11.62 -4.24
N THR A 84 14.01 10.91 -5.37
CA THR A 84 14.27 11.45 -6.72
C THR A 84 13.10 11.28 -7.69
N ASP A 85 12.20 10.32 -7.44
CA ASP A 85 11.01 10.11 -8.26
C ASP A 85 10.08 11.33 -8.19
N SER A 86 9.41 11.62 -9.31
CA SER A 86 8.42 12.69 -9.43
C SER A 86 7.11 12.41 -8.67
N ILE A 87 6.91 11.15 -8.27
CA ILE A 87 5.71 10.67 -7.58
C ILE A 87 6.08 9.60 -6.55
N ILE A 88 5.20 9.40 -5.57
CA ILE A 88 5.25 8.23 -4.68
C ILE A 88 4.82 6.98 -5.45
N LYS A 89 5.60 5.90 -5.34
CA LYS A 89 5.25 4.58 -5.85
C LYS A 89 4.28 3.89 -4.90
N GLU A 90 2.98 3.99 -5.19
CA GLU A 90 1.90 3.36 -4.41
C GLU A 90 1.12 2.29 -5.19
N ARG A 91 1.44 2.10 -6.48
CA ARG A 91 0.81 1.14 -7.41
C ARG A 91 1.79 0.78 -8.52
N LEU A 92 1.52 -0.31 -9.24
CA LEU A 92 2.35 -0.72 -10.36
C LEU A 92 2.13 0.19 -11.56
N PHE A 93 3.24 0.54 -12.21
CA PHE A 93 3.24 1.19 -13.51
C PHE A 93 3.28 0.15 -14.64
N GLY A 94 2.75 0.54 -15.78
CA GLY A 94 2.75 -0.26 -16.99
C GLY A 94 2.32 0.57 -18.18
N LEU A 95 2.19 -0.10 -19.31
CA LEU A 95 1.71 0.43 -20.57
C LEU A 95 0.25 -0.01 -20.77
N THR A 96 -0.52 0.86 -21.42
CA THR A 96 -1.82 0.54 -21.99
C THR A 96 -1.65 -0.16 -23.34
N ASN A 97 -2.75 -0.69 -23.88
CA ASN A 97 -2.76 -1.33 -25.20
C ASN A 97 -2.26 -0.41 -26.34
N SER A 98 -2.43 0.90 -26.21
CA SER A 98 -1.95 1.87 -27.21
C SER A 98 -0.49 2.30 -27.01
N GLU A 99 0.09 2.02 -25.85
CA GLU A 99 1.46 2.41 -25.51
C GLU A 99 2.47 1.26 -25.71
N GLY A 100 2.05 0.01 -25.52
CA GLY A 100 2.91 -1.16 -25.73
C GLY A 100 2.84 -1.72 -27.15
N ASN A 101 3.99 -2.14 -27.68
CA ASN A 101 4.10 -2.77 -29.00
C ASN A 101 3.45 -4.17 -29.09
N HIS A 102 3.28 -4.84 -27.94
CA HIS A 102 2.56 -6.11 -27.79
C HIS A 102 1.31 -6.00 -26.89
N GLY A 103 0.84 -4.77 -26.61
CA GLY A 103 -0.36 -4.49 -25.82
C GLY A 103 -0.06 -4.06 -24.39
N GLU A 104 -0.99 -4.34 -23.48
CA GLU A 104 -0.84 -4.04 -22.06
C GLU A 104 0.35 -4.79 -21.43
N ASP A 105 1.22 -4.05 -20.74
CA ASP A 105 2.48 -4.58 -20.24
C ASP A 105 2.89 -3.91 -18.92
N VAL A 106 3.27 -4.68 -17.89
CA VAL A 106 3.64 -4.15 -16.57
C VAL A 106 5.14 -3.96 -16.51
N LYS A 107 5.60 -2.72 -16.29
CA LYS A 107 7.03 -2.36 -16.33
C LYS A 107 7.64 -2.31 -14.95
N GLU A 108 7.40 -3.34 -14.14
CA GLU A 108 7.79 -3.40 -12.73
C GLU A 108 8.29 -4.81 -12.38
N TYR A 109 9.25 -4.92 -11.44
CA TYR A 109 9.72 -6.22 -10.96
C TYR A 109 9.19 -6.52 -9.55
N TYR A 110 8.26 -7.46 -9.49
CA TYR A 110 7.63 -7.92 -8.27
C TYR A 110 7.33 -9.41 -8.29
N PHE A 111 7.26 -10.00 -7.10
CA PHE A 111 7.12 -11.45 -6.94
C PHE A 111 6.22 -11.76 -5.74
N TYR A 112 5.20 -12.58 -5.98
CA TYR A 112 4.47 -13.27 -4.90
C TYR A 112 5.30 -14.47 -4.48
N LEU A 113 5.90 -14.39 -3.30
CA LEU A 113 6.81 -15.42 -2.80
C LEU A 113 6.07 -16.50 -2.03
N ASP A 114 5.02 -16.13 -1.30
CA ASP A 114 4.28 -17.08 -0.46
C ASP A 114 2.86 -16.59 -0.14
N SER A 115 1.92 -17.51 0.00
CA SER A 115 0.57 -17.24 0.54
C SER A 115 -0.13 -18.54 0.91
N THR A 116 -0.51 -18.68 2.19
CA THR A 116 -1.35 -19.81 2.63
C THR A 116 -2.82 -19.64 2.18
N PRO A 117 -3.61 -20.72 2.02
CA PRO A 117 -5.02 -20.67 1.61
C PRO A 117 -5.96 -19.81 2.48
N THR A 118 -5.63 -19.63 3.76
CA THR A 118 -6.36 -18.75 4.69
C THR A 118 -5.75 -17.35 4.79
N HIS A 119 -4.73 -17.06 3.98
CA HIS A 119 -3.92 -15.85 4.04
C HIS A 119 -3.37 -15.60 5.45
N SER A 120 -3.09 -16.69 6.18
CA SER A 120 -2.53 -16.66 7.52
C SER A 120 -1.05 -16.26 7.50
N TYR A 121 -0.37 -16.50 6.38
CA TYR A 121 0.92 -15.95 6.00
C TYR A 121 0.88 -15.50 4.54
N MET A 122 1.50 -14.36 4.24
CA MET A 122 1.73 -13.88 2.87
C MET A 122 3.08 -13.18 2.79
N LYS A 123 3.80 -13.37 1.68
CA LYS A 123 5.08 -12.72 1.41
C LYS A 123 5.17 -12.20 -0.02
N TYR A 124 5.52 -10.94 -0.14
CA TYR A 124 5.69 -10.22 -1.39
C TYR A 124 7.09 -9.61 -1.46
N LEU A 125 7.66 -9.53 -2.66
CA LEU A 125 8.91 -8.82 -2.95
C LEU A 125 8.67 -7.82 -4.06
N TYR A 126 9.10 -6.58 -3.85
CA TYR A 126 9.18 -5.53 -4.86
C TYR A 126 10.60 -5.05 -5.02
N LYS A 127 11.07 -4.87 -6.27
CA LYS A 127 12.38 -4.29 -6.57
C LYS A 127 12.20 -2.83 -6.96
N TYR A 128 12.68 -1.93 -6.10
CA TYR A 128 12.52 -0.49 -6.30
C TYR A 128 13.86 0.19 -6.58
N PRO A 129 14.04 0.87 -7.74
CA PRO A 129 15.31 1.51 -8.07
C PRO A 129 15.63 2.69 -7.15
N GLN A 130 16.93 2.93 -6.95
CA GLN A 130 17.44 4.11 -6.24
C GLN A 130 17.47 5.35 -7.13
N LEU A 131 17.53 5.16 -8.45
CA LEU A 131 17.46 6.21 -9.46
C LEU A 131 16.00 6.55 -9.81
N PRO A 132 15.75 7.73 -10.41
CA PRO A 132 14.44 8.09 -10.92
C PRO A 132 13.85 7.01 -11.82
N PHE A 133 12.61 6.62 -11.54
CA PHE A 133 11.91 5.63 -12.35
C PHE A 133 11.65 6.18 -13.77
N PRO A 134 12.04 5.45 -14.84
CA PRO A 134 12.08 5.96 -16.22
C PRO A 134 10.72 5.89 -16.94
N TYR A 135 9.67 6.51 -16.38
CA TYR A 135 8.30 6.44 -16.93
C TYR A 135 8.21 6.87 -18.41
N GLU A 136 8.75 8.05 -18.74
CA GLU A 136 8.64 8.64 -20.08
C GLU A 136 9.42 7.85 -21.13
N ASP A 137 10.62 7.36 -20.78
CA ASP A 137 11.44 6.54 -21.68
C ASP A 137 10.73 5.22 -22.02
N LEU A 138 10.15 4.55 -21.01
CA LEU A 138 9.38 3.32 -21.22
C LEU A 138 8.20 3.52 -22.17
N VAL A 139 7.42 4.59 -21.99
CA VAL A 139 6.27 4.88 -22.85
C VAL A 139 6.72 5.23 -24.27
N LYS A 140 7.69 6.14 -24.41
CA LYS A 140 8.12 6.63 -25.72
C LYS A 140 8.79 5.53 -26.53
N THR A 141 9.72 4.80 -25.93
CA THR A 141 10.51 3.78 -26.64
C THR A 141 9.64 2.60 -27.05
N ASN A 142 8.69 2.15 -26.21
CA ASN A 142 7.75 1.09 -26.62
C ASN A 142 6.74 1.57 -27.67
N GLY A 143 6.28 2.82 -27.60
CA GLY A 143 5.36 3.39 -28.60
C GLY A 143 5.98 3.57 -29.99
N GLU A 144 7.32 3.67 -30.09
CA GLU A 144 8.05 3.74 -31.35
C GLU A 144 8.36 2.35 -31.95
N ARG A 145 8.27 1.27 -31.15
CA ARG A 145 8.58 -0.10 -31.60
C ARG A 145 7.42 -0.71 -32.37
N SER A 146 7.77 -1.51 -33.38
CA SER A 146 6.82 -2.34 -34.10
C SER A 146 6.49 -3.63 -33.34
N ARG A 147 5.38 -4.26 -33.72
CA ARG A 147 5.01 -5.61 -33.22
C ARG A 147 6.04 -6.71 -33.51
N HIS A 148 7.03 -6.45 -34.36
CA HIS A 148 8.06 -7.40 -34.75
C HIS A 148 9.33 -7.27 -33.91
N GLU A 149 9.44 -6.20 -33.12
CA GLU A 149 10.53 -5.97 -32.18
C GLU A 149 10.15 -6.51 -30.79
N LEU A 150 11.15 -6.83 -29.97
CA LEU A 150 10.93 -7.19 -28.57
C LEU A 150 10.43 -5.97 -27.78
N GLU A 151 9.77 -6.20 -26.65
CA GLU A 151 9.42 -5.14 -25.69
C GLU A 151 10.68 -4.47 -25.15
N TYR A 152 10.60 -3.17 -24.86
CA TYR A 152 11.64 -2.45 -24.13
C TYR A 152 11.33 -2.56 -22.65
N GLU A 153 12.17 -3.30 -21.92
CA GLU A 153 11.95 -3.65 -20.53
C GLU A 153 12.57 -2.65 -19.56
N LEU A 154 12.08 -2.64 -18.31
CA LEU A 154 12.65 -1.79 -17.27
C LEU A 154 14.14 -2.06 -17.05
N LEU A 155 14.61 -3.31 -17.22
CA LEU A 155 16.04 -3.64 -17.18
C LEU A 155 16.85 -2.97 -18.30
N ASP A 156 16.29 -2.78 -19.49
CA ASP A 156 17.00 -2.19 -20.63
C ASP A 156 17.34 -0.71 -20.42
N THR A 157 16.63 -0.04 -19.50
CA THR A 157 16.85 1.37 -19.15
C THR A 157 18.14 1.62 -18.35
N GLY A 158 18.76 0.56 -17.81
CA GLY A 158 19.93 0.66 -16.93
C GLY A 158 19.61 1.17 -15.51
N VAL A 159 18.32 1.33 -15.15
CA VAL A 159 17.93 1.83 -13.81
C VAL A 159 18.39 0.91 -12.66
N PHE A 160 18.62 -0.37 -12.97
CA PHE A 160 19.13 -1.39 -12.04
C PHE A 160 20.64 -1.64 -12.13
N ASP A 161 21.36 -0.92 -12.99
CA ASP A 161 22.80 -1.08 -13.15
C ASP A 161 23.54 -0.85 -11.82
N GLU A 162 24.64 -1.58 -11.63
CA GLU A 162 25.45 -1.55 -10.39
C GLU A 162 24.66 -1.95 -9.13
N ASP A 163 23.62 -2.77 -9.28
CA ASP A 163 22.75 -3.23 -8.19
C ASP A 163 22.08 -2.08 -7.40
N ARG A 164 21.88 -0.92 -8.03
CA ARG A 164 21.32 0.29 -7.40
C ARG A 164 19.80 0.22 -7.19
N TYR A 165 19.38 -0.72 -6.36
CA TYR A 165 17.98 -0.91 -6.02
C TYR A 165 17.80 -1.42 -4.59
N PHE A 166 16.55 -1.35 -4.13
CA PHE A 166 16.10 -1.97 -2.91
C PHE A 166 15.30 -3.23 -3.21
N ASP A 167 15.60 -4.33 -2.54
CA ASP A 167 14.62 -5.41 -2.36
C ASP A 167 13.72 -5.02 -1.18
N VAL A 168 12.44 -4.82 -1.45
CA VAL A 168 11.44 -4.49 -0.44
C VAL A 168 10.52 -5.68 -0.23
N PHE A 169 10.72 -6.38 0.87
CA PHE A 169 9.86 -7.49 1.28
C PHE A 169 8.71 -6.98 2.13
N VAL A 170 7.50 -7.43 1.84
CA VAL A 170 6.31 -7.19 2.67
C VAL A 170 5.76 -8.53 3.11
N GLU A 171 5.66 -8.72 4.42
CA GLU A 171 5.13 -9.93 5.04
C GLU A 171 3.93 -9.61 5.91
N TYR A 172 2.89 -10.41 5.73
CA TYR A 172 1.70 -10.40 6.57
C TYR A 172 1.61 -11.71 7.34
N ALA A 173 1.40 -11.64 8.64
CA ALA A 173 1.18 -12.81 9.49
C ALA A 173 -0.01 -12.58 10.41
N LYS A 174 -0.99 -13.49 10.34
CA LYS A 174 -2.19 -13.40 11.19
C LYS A 174 -1.95 -14.13 12.51
N GLU A 175 -2.04 -13.40 13.61
CA GLU A 175 -2.19 -14.03 14.93
C GLU A 175 -3.61 -14.57 15.09
N SER A 176 -4.60 -13.80 14.63
CA SER A 176 -6.02 -14.15 14.59
C SER A 176 -6.68 -13.56 13.33
N PRO A 177 -7.95 -13.89 13.01
CA PRO A 177 -8.66 -13.31 11.87
C PRO A 177 -8.71 -11.77 11.84
N GLU A 178 -8.60 -11.11 13.00
CA GLU A 178 -8.67 -9.66 13.14
C GLU A 178 -7.38 -9.04 13.69
N ASP A 179 -6.29 -9.81 13.73
CA ASP A 179 -4.99 -9.33 14.22
C ASP A 179 -3.86 -9.76 13.30
N ILE A 180 -3.28 -8.76 12.63
CA ILE A 180 -2.37 -8.93 11.49
C ILE A 180 -1.07 -8.17 11.78
N LEU A 181 0.01 -8.92 11.83
CA LEU A 181 1.37 -8.42 11.92
C LEU A 181 1.85 -8.10 10.51
N ILE A 182 2.53 -6.96 10.36
CA ILE A 182 3.07 -6.47 9.10
C ILE A 182 4.55 -6.23 9.30
N LEU A 183 5.40 -6.93 8.54
CA LEU A 183 6.84 -6.71 8.53
C LEU A 183 7.26 -6.25 7.14
N ILE A 184 7.89 -5.08 7.08
CA ILE A 184 8.48 -4.56 5.86
C ILE A 184 10.00 -4.59 6.03
N SER A 185 10.70 -5.34 5.18
CA SER A 185 12.17 -5.44 5.20
C SER A 185 12.74 -4.81 3.94
N ILE A 186 13.59 -3.81 4.10
CA ILE A 186 14.21 -3.05 3.01
C ILE A 186 15.69 -3.40 2.97
N ALA A 187 16.11 -4.16 1.97
CA ALA A 187 17.51 -4.50 1.74
C ALA A 187 18.09 -3.61 0.63
N ASN A 188 19.13 -2.84 0.95
CA ASN A 188 19.87 -2.07 -0.05
C ASN A 188 20.87 -2.99 -0.76
N ARG A 189 20.70 -3.17 -2.07
CA ARG A 189 21.59 -4.00 -2.90
C ARG A 189 22.77 -3.22 -3.47
N GLY A 190 22.69 -1.89 -3.46
CA GLY A 190 23.73 -1.00 -3.95
C GLY A 190 24.95 -0.96 -3.04
N SER A 191 26.03 -0.42 -3.59
CA SER A 191 27.33 -0.26 -2.94
C SER A 191 27.43 0.95 -2.00
N GLU A 192 26.45 1.86 -2.04
CA GLU A 192 26.43 3.10 -1.25
C GLU A 192 25.19 3.18 -0.33
N PRO A 193 25.26 3.90 0.81
CA PRO A 193 24.09 4.19 1.62
C PRO A 193 23.04 4.97 0.82
N ALA A 194 21.78 4.54 0.90
CA ALA A 194 20.67 5.17 0.20
C ALA A 194 19.50 5.42 1.16
N THR A 195 18.80 6.54 0.94
CA THR A 195 17.61 6.89 1.72
C THR A 195 16.36 6.45 0.97
N LEU A 196 15.44 5.81 1.68
CA LEU A 196 14.13 5.46 1.18
C LEU A 196 13.07 6.01 2.12
N HIS A 197 12.07 6.69 1.58
CA HIS A 197 10.88 7.05 2.32
C HIS A 197 9.86 5.92 2.17
N VAL A 198 9.54 5.27 3.28
CA VAL A 198 8.55 4.19 3.34
C VAL A 198 7.28 4.73 4.00
N LEU A 199 6.15 4.59 3.31
CA LEU A 199 4.86 5.16 3.70
C LEU A 199 3.78 4.08 3.71
N PRO A 200 3.79 3.13 4.67
CA PRO A 200 2.69 2.19 4.83
C PRO A 200 1.40 2.98 5.05
N SER A 201 0.45 2.79 4.15
CA SER A 201 -0.73 3.63 4.01
C SER A 201 -1.98 2.84 4.34
N LEU A 202 -2.94 3.49 4.98
CA LEU A 202 -4.24 2.96 5.34
C LEU A 202 -5.31 3.91 4.79
N TRP A 203 -6.31 3.40 4.07
CA TRP A 203 -7.38 4.22 3.53
C TRP A 203 -8.69 3.47 3.41
N PHE A 204 -9.79 4.22 3.36
CA PHE A 204 -11.09 3.68 3.04
C PHE A 204 -11.38 3.82 1.54
N ARG A 205 -11.97 2.78 0.93
CA ARG A 205 -12.53 2.91 -0.43
C ARG A 205 -13.61 3.97 -0.40
N ASN A 206 -13.50 4.96 -1.28
CA ASN A 206 -14.40 6.11 -1.29
C ASN A 206 -15.77 5.73 -1.83
N ILE A 207 -16.66 5.13 -1.04
CA ILE A 207 -18.02 4.79 -1.49
C ILE A 207 -19.04 5.90 -1.24
N TRP A 208 -18.68 6.92 -0.48
CA TRP A 208 -19.59 7.96 0.00
C TRP A 208 -19.81 9.09 -1.00
N CYS A 209 -18.87 9.34 -1.92
CA CYS A 209 -19.02 10.44 -2.87
C CYS A 209 -20.13 10.21 -3.93
N TRP A 210 -20.59 8.97 -4.15
CA TRP A 210 -21.73 8.68 -5.04
C TRP A 210 -22.90 7.91 -4.38
N ARG A 211 -22.82 7.64 -3.07
CA ARG A 211 -23.93 7.05 -2.30
C ARG A 211 -24.32 8.00 -1.17
N PRO A 212 -25.32 8.87 -1.38
CA PRO A 212 -25.73 9.88 -0.39
C PRO A 212 -26.09 9.29 0.98
N GLU A 213 -26.54 8.04 1.02
CA GLU A 213 -26.92 7.30 2.23
C GLU A 213 -25.73 6.61 2.95
N ALA A 214 -24.53 6.65 2.39
CA ALA A 214 -23.37 6.00 2.98
C ALA A 214 -22.74 6.89 4.07
N ASP A 215 -22.70 6.37 5.30
CA ASP A 215 -21.98 6.99 6.39
C ASP A 215 -20.46 7.02 6.10
N ARG A 216 -19.87 8.21 6.21
CA ARG A 216 -18.44 8.42 5.93
C ARG A 216 -17.57 7.88 7.08
N PRO A 217 -16.59 7.02 6.79
CA PRO A 217 -15.68 6.51 7.80
C PRO A 217 -14.61 7.54 8.17
N THR A 218 -13.86 7.29 9.25
CA THR A 218 -12.82 8.22 9.72
C THR A 218 -11.55 7.51 10.15
N LEU A 219 -10.42 8.12 9.82
CA LEU A 219 -9.09 7.82 10.32
C LEU A 219 -8.66 8.95 11.25
N ASN A 220 -8.12 8.61 12.43
CA ASN A 220 -7.61 9.59 13.38
C ASN A 220 -6.33 9.08 14.02
N VAL A 221 -5.41 9.99 14.37
CA VAL A 221 -4.25 9.62 15.19
C VAL A 221 -4.70 9.15 16.57
N VAL A 222 -4.07 8.09 17.08
CA VAL A 222 -4.26 7.63 18.46
C VAL A 222 -2.93 7.40 19.17
N ASN A 223 -2.94 7.64 20.47
CA ASN A 223 -1.82 7.34 21.34
C ASN A 223 -2.06 6.00 22.06
N GLY A 224 -1.24 5.01 21.75
CA GLY A 224 -1.24 3.68 22.37
C GLY A 224 -0.68 3.66 23.79
N GLY A 225 -0.15 4.79 24.28
CA GLY A 225 0.57 4.89 25.55
C GLY A 225 2.02 4.42 25.44
N ARG A 226 2.87 4.88 26.38
CA ARG A 226 4.31 4.50 26.46
C ARG A 226 5.10 4.73 25.16
N GLY A 227 4.77 5.80 24.43
CA GLY A 227 5.45 6.18 23.19
C GLY A 227 4.99 5.40 21.95
N LEU A 228 3.92 4.61 22.06
CA LEU A 228 3.27 3.98 20.90
C LEU A 228 2.26 4.94 20.27
N GLN A 229 2.30 5.08 18.95
CA GLN A 229 1.31 5.82 18.18
C GLN A 229 0.72 4.92 17.10
N GLY A 230 -0.46 5.29 16.61
CA GLY A 230 -1.12 4.57 15.54
C GLY A 230 -2.25 5.37 14.91
N ILE A 231 -2.94 4.73 13.99
CA ILE A 231 -4.13 5.25 13.32
C ILE A 231 -5.32 4.42 13.79
N ALA A 232 -6.35 5.06 14.32
CA ALA A 232 -7.65 4.45 14.52
C ALA A 232 -8.50 4.63 13.27
N ALA A 233 -9.06 3.53 12.80
CA ALA A 233 -9.94 3.46 11.65
C ALA A 233 -11.34 3.08 12.13
N ASP A 234 -12.30 3.98 12.00
CA ASP A 234 -13.70 3.77 12.38
C ASP A 234 -14.57 3.71 11.12
N HIS A 235 -15.20 2.56 10.90
CA HIS A 235 -16.10 2.35 9.79
C HIS A 235 -17.43 1.76 10.25
N PRO A 236 -18.58 2.36 9.87
CA PRO A 236 -19.91 2.01 10.36
C PRO A 236 -20.28 0.52 10.31
N LYS A 237 -19.81 -0.19 9.28
CA LYS A 237 -20.09 -1.63 9.07
C LYS A 237 -18.95 -2.56 9.47
N LEU A 238 -17.71 -2.07 9.47
CA LEU A 238 -16.53 -2.92 9.70
C LEU A 238 -16.13 -2.91 11.18
N GLY A 239 -16.57 -1.89 11.92
CA GLY A 239 -16.16 -1.61 13.28
C GLY A 239 -14.86 -0.82 13.33
N GLN A 240 -14.21 -0.86 14.49
CA GLN A 240 -12.98 -0.13 14.74
C GLN A 240 -11.74 -1.01 14.61
N TYR A 241 -10.78 -0.55 13.82
CA TYR A 241 -9.45 -1.13 13.68
C TYR A 241 -8.38 -0.11 14.08
N TYR A 242 -7.21 -0.61 14.46
CA TYR A 242 -6.08 0.20 14.88
C TYR A 242 -4.83 -0.30 14.15
N LEU A 243 -4.15 0.59 13.43
CA LEU A 243 -2.83 0.35 12.85
C LEU A 243 -1.77 0.97 13.76
N TYR A 244 -1.10 0.15 14.54
CA TYR A 244 0.03 0.58 15.36
C TYR A 244 1.33 0.46 14.59
N ALA A 245 2.22 1.43 14.78
CA ALA A 245 3.47 1.51 14.05
C ALA A 245 4.67 1.53 15.03
N ASP A 246 5.68 0.71 14.77
CA ASP A 246 6.92 0.70 15.56
C ASP A 246 7.84 1.86 15.14
N GLY A 247 8.73 2.28 16.03
CA GLY A 247 9.73 3.33 15.78
C GLY A 247 9.19 4.74 16.00
N LYS A 248 9.98 5.72 15.54
CA LYS A 248 9.60 7.14 15.49
C LYS A 248 9.12 7.43 14.08
N THR A 249 7.83 7.75 13.93
CA THR A 249 7.20 8.03 12.64
C THR A 249 6.30 9.25 12.76
N SER A 250 6.11 9.96 11.65
CA SER A 250 5.09 11.01 11.52
C SER A 250 3.90 10.46 10.77
N PHE A 251 2.70 10.70 11.29
CA PHE A 251 1.47 10.31 10.60
C PHE A 251 0.95 11.48 9.76
N ILE A 252 0.70 11.20 8.48
CA ILE A 252 0.23 12.14 7.49
C ILE A 252 -1.20 11.74 7.11
N PHE A 253 -2.13 12.69 7.08
CA PHE A 253 -3.55 12.43 6.82
C PHE A 253 -4.06 13.26 5.65
N THR A 254 -4.94 12.67 4.85
CA THR A 254 -5.68 13.31 3.77
C THR A 254 -7.03 12.59 3.58
N GLU A 255 -7.77 12.97 2.55
CA GLU A 255 -8.95 12.24 2.12
C GLU A 255 -8.67 11.37 0.89
N ASN A 256 -9.32 10.22 0.78
CA ASN A 256 -9.35 9.46 -0.48
C ASN A 256 -10.34 10.08 -1.47
N GLU A 257 -10.23 11.39 -1.70
CA GLU A 257 -11.13 12.18 -2.55
C GLU A 257 -10.42 12.59 -3.83
N THR A 258 -11.15 12.61 -4.95
CA THR A 258 -10.60 13.08 -6.23
C THR A 258 -10.15 14.53 -6.13
N ASN A 259 -8.93 14.81 -6.59
CA ASN A 259 -8.44 16.16 -6.84
C ASN A 259 -9.08 16.71 -8.11
N ASN A 260 -10.27 17.27 -7.97
CA ASN A 260 -11.06 17.84 -9.06
C ASN A 260 -10.36 19.02 -9.74
N GLU A 261 -9.55 19.78 -9.01
CA GLU A 261 -8.80 20.91 -9.59
C GLU A 261 -7.78 20.40 -10.61
N ARG A 262 -7.06 19.35 -10.26
CA ARG A 262 -6.09 18.72 -11.17
C ARG A 262 -6.76 17.98 -12.31
N ILE A 263 -7.79 17.19 -12.01
CA ILE A 263 -8.36 16.22 -12.97
C ILE A 263 -9.38 16.87 -13.90
N PHE A 264 -10.25 17.73 -13.37
CA PHE A 264 -11.39 18.30 -14.10
C PHE A 264 -11.34 19.83 -14.22
N GLY A 265 -10.34 20.49 -13.62
CA GLY A 265 -10.24 21.95 -13.64
C GLY A 265 -11.32 22.66 -12.82
N VAL A 266 -11.99 21.96 -11.89
CA VAL A 266 -13.06 22.52 -11.05
C VAL A 266 -12.64 22.51 -9.58
N PRO A 267 -13.15 23.44 -8.74
CA PRO A 267 -12.74 23.54 -7.34
C PRO A 267 -12.93 22.23 -6.56
N ASN A 268 -11.98 21.95 -5.67
CA ASN A 268 -12.09 20.81 -4.76
C ASN A 268 -13.20 21.07 -3.72
N GLN A 269 -13.99 20.03 -3.39
CA GLN A 269 -15.01 20.14 -2.34
C GLN A 269 -14.40 20.22 -0.93
N MET A 270 -13.19 19.68 -0.78
CA MET A 270 -12.42 19.68 0.46
C MET A 270 -10.94 19.95 0.15
N PRO A 271 -10.17 20.56 1.06
CA PRO A 271 -8.80 20.97 0.78
C PRO A 271 -7.79 19.82 0.71
N TYR A 272 -8.02 18.72 1.45
CA TYR A 272 -7.06 17.60 1.56
C TYR A 272 -7.53 16.43 0.69
N VAL A 273 -6.99 16.30 -0.51
CA VAL A 273 -7.41 15.31 -1.52
C VAL A 273 -6.41 14.16 -1.66
N LYS A 274 -6.73 13.14 -2.48
CA LYS A 274 -6.02 11.85 -2.56
C LYS A 274 -4.51 11.98 -2.73
N ASP A 275 -4.03 12.91 -3.56
CA ASP A 275 -2.62 13.15 -3.84
C ASP A 275 -1.93 14.10 -2.83
N GLY A 276 -2.62 14.49 -1.75
CA GLY A 276 -2.07 15.35 -0.70
C GLY A 276 -0.80 14.81 -0.06
N ILE A 277 -0.74 13.48 0.18
CA ILE A 277 0.48 12.82 0.71
C ILE A 277 1.63 12.91 -0.29
N ASN A 278 1.36 12.73 -1.59
CA ASN A 278 2.37 12.90 -2.64
C ASN A 278 2.91 14.34 -2.64
N ASN A 279 2.02 15.33 -2.63
CA ASN A 279 2.42 16.74 -2.67
C ASN A 279 3.18 17.17 -1.42
N TYR A 280 2.83 16.61 -0.25
CA TYR A 280 3.54 16.85 1.00
C TYR A 280 4.96 16.30 0.99
N VAL A 281 5.13 15.04 0.58
CA VAL A 281 6.42 14.32 0.66
C VAL A 281 7.34 14.72 -0.48
N VAL A 282 6.85 14.71 -1.72
CA VAL A 282 7.66 14.91 -2.92
C VAL A 282 7.87 16.39 -3.22
N HIS A 283 6.86 17.24 -2.99
CA HIS A 283 6.90 18.67 -3.33
C HIS A 283 7.01 19.58 -2.11
N GLY A 284 7.10 19.04 -0.90
CA GLY A 284 7.25 19.81 0.33
C GLY A 284 6.03 20.67 0.70
N GLN A 285 4.88 20.46 0.06
CA GLN A 285 3.69 21.29 0.23
C GLN A 285 2.99 20.98 1.56
N GLN A 286 3.39 21.68 2.63
CA GLN A 286 2.90 21.42 3.99
C GLN A 286 1.37 21.54 4.14
N ALA A 287 0.74 22.41 3.35
CA ALA A 287 -0.70 22.65 3.39
C ALA A 287 -1.54 21.58 2.65
N ALA A 288 -0.89 20.62 1.97
CA ALA A 288 -1.58 19.58 1.20
C ALA A 288 -2.19 18.45 2.06
N VAL A 289 -1.90 18.44 3.37
CA VAL A 289 -2.31 17.38 4.31
C VAL A 289 -3.03 17.98 5.51
N ASN A 290 -3.89 17.19 6.15
CA ASN A 290 -4.74 17.67 7.22
C ASN A 290 -3.95 17.83 8.54
N PRO A 291 -3.74 19.07 9.05
CA PRO A 291 -2.98 19.31 10.27
C PRO A 291 -3.70 18.78 11.52
N ASN A 292 -5.01 18.54 11.45
CA ASN A 292 -5.80 17.97 12.54
C ASN A 292 -5.62 16.44 12.67
N GLN A 293 -4.79 15.83 11.82
CA GLN A 293 -4.47 14.39 11.85
C GLN A 293 -5.71 13.49 11.78
N THR A 294 -6.62 13.86 10.87
CA THR A 294 -7.88 13.15 10.58
C THR A 294 -8.12 13.08 9.07
N GLY A 295 -8.85 12.07 8.61
CA GLY A 295 -9.30 11.96 7.23
C GLY A 295 -9.79 10.57 6.86
N THR A 296 -9.67 10.19 5.59
CA THR A 296 -10.04 8.85 5.08
C THR A 296 -8.89 8.12 4.41
N LYS A 297 -7.72 8.77 4.28
CA LYS A 297 -6.44 8.17 3.89
C LYS A 297 -5.33 8.69 4.80
N ALA A 298 -4.46 7.81 5.26
CA ALA A 298 -3.35 8.16 6.14
C ALA A 298 -2.11 7.31 5.84
N ALA A 299 -0.93 7.82 6.16
CA ALA A 299 0.33 7.09 6.05
C ALA A 299 1.21 7.30 7.28
N ALA A 300 1.92 6.26 7.70
CA ALA A 300 3.02 6.37 8.63
C ALA A 300 4.31 6.62 7.84
N HIS A 301 4.94 7.79 7.99
CA HIS A 301 6.11 8.16 7.20
C HIS A 301 7.41 7.78 7.91
N TYR A 302 8.22 6.96 7.24
CA TYR A 302 9.52 6.50 7.68
C TYR A 302 10.62 6.92 6.70
N PRO A 303 11.37 8.01 6.96
CA PRO A 303 12.61 8.28 6.25
C PRO A 303 13.70 7.35 6.81
N ILE A 304 14.02 6.28 6.09
CA ILE A 304 15.05 5.31 6.48
C ILE A 304 16.29 5.50 5.62
N SER A 305 17.46 5.50 6.26
CA SER A 305 18.74 5.38 5.57
C SER A 305 19.22 3.94 5.74
N VAL A 306 19.48 3.26 4.63
CA VAL A 306 19.91 1.87 4.59
C VAL A 306 21.33 1.85 4.04
N ALA A 307 22.30 1.43 4.86
CA ALA A 307 23.68 1.31 4.41
C ALA A 307 23.83 0.23 3.32
N ALA A 308 24.93 0.27 2.59
CA ALA A 308 25.23 -0.67 1.52
C ALA A 308 25.16 -2.13 2.01
N GLY A 309 24.41 -2.98 1.32
CA GLY A 309 24.23 -4.40 1.67
C GLY A 309 23.42 -4.66 2.96
N GLU A 310 23.03 -3.63 3.71
CA GLU A 310 22.27 -3.78 4.95
C GLU A 310 20.76 -3.93 4.69
N THR A 311 20.06 -4.37 5.73
CA THR A 311 18.60 -4.47 5.75
C THR A 311 18.04 -3.74 6.95
N GLN A 312 17.07 -2.85 6.72
CA GLN A 312 16.28 -2.19 7.76
C GLN A 312 14.87 -2.77 7.79
N THR A 313 14.25 -2.81 8.97
CA THR A 313 12.91 -3.38 9.14
C THR A 313 11.94 -2.40 9.78
N ILE A 314 10.71 -2.36 9.27
CA ILE A 314 9.58 -1.64 9.86
C ILE A 314 8.52 -2.65 10.28
N ARG A 315 8.02 -2.52 11.51
CA ARG A 315 6.99 -3.38 12.08
C ARG A 315 5.72 -2.57 12.28
N LEU A 316 4.61 -3.08 11.78
CA LEU A 316 3.27 -2.55 12.05
C LEU A 316 2.34 -3.68 12.48
N ARG A 317 1.21 -3.31 13.08
CA ARG A 317 0.19 -4.27 13.50
C ARG A 317 -1.20 -3.67 13.35
N LEU A 318 -2.03 -4.33 12.56
CA LEU A 318 -3.44 -4.00 12.36
C LEU A 318 -4.30 -4.91 13.24
N THR A 319 -5.05 -4.34 14.19
CA THR A 319 -5.81 -5.10 15.18
C THR A 319 -7.07 -4.38 15.62
N THR A 320 -8.06 -5.09 16.15
CA THR A 320 -9.22 -4.50 16.83
C THR A 320 -8.94 -4.13 18.30
N THR A 321 -7.73 -4.41 18.80
CA THR A 321 -7.33 -4.08 20.17
C THR A 321 -7.14 -2.57 20.35
N ALA A 322 -8.08 -1.94 21.06
CA ALA A 322 -8.03 -0.51 21.38
C ALA A 322 -6.85 -0.13 22.29
N PRO A 323 -6.38 1.14 22.24
CA PRO A 323 -5.22 1.62 23.02
C PRO A 323 -5.28 1.29 24.52
N LYS A 324 -6.47 1.42 25.13
CA LYS A 324 -6.70 1.16 26.56
C LYS A 324 -6.54 -0.32 26.93
N SER A 325 -6.73 -1.22 25.97
CA SER A 325 -6.66 -2.67 26.15
C SER A 325 -5.30 -3.26 25.78
N LEU A 326 -4.42 -2.49 25.12
CA LEU A 326 -3.10 -2.95 24.67
C LEU A 326 -2.25 -3.51 25.80
N ALA A 327 -2.22 -2.85 26.96
CA ALA A 327 -1.39 -3.31 28.08
C ALA A 327 -1.85 -4.68 28.63
N LYS A 328 -3.13 -5.01 28.48
CA LYS A 328 -3.72 -6.29 28.88
C LYS A 328 -3.49 -7.36 27.81
N ALA A 329 -3.70 -7.03 26.54
CA ALA A 329 -3.51 -7.95 25.42
C ALA A 329 -2.03 -8.27 25.18
N TYR A 330 -1.17 -7.26 25.31
CA TYR A 330 0.27 -7.32 25.06
C TYR A 330 1.04 -6.79 26.28
N PRO A 331 1.25 -7.64 27.30
CA PRO A 331 2.06 -7.29 28.47
C PRO A 331 3.45 -6.78 28.05
N GLY A 332 3.94 -5.75 28.73
CA GLY A 332 5.22 -5.12 28.38
C GLY A 332 5.11 -3.95 27.38
N GLY A 333 3.90 -3.56 26.97
CA GLY A 333 3.65 -2.39 26.13
C GLY A 333 4.25 -2.57 24.73
N LYS A 334 5.05 -1.60 24.26
CA LYS A 334 5.71 -1.64 22.94
C LYS A 334 6.50 -2.95 22.71
N LYS A 335 7.22 -3.44 23.73
CA LYS A 335 7.96 -4.70 23.64
C LYS A 335 7.05 -5.94 23.58
N GLY A 336 5.85 -5.86 24.13
CA GLY A 336 4.85 -6.93 23.97
C GLY A 336 4.25 -6.94 22.57
N LEU A 337 4.00 -5.75 22.00
CA LEU A 337 3.37 -5.60 20.70
C LEU A 337 4.30 -5.93 19.53
N PHE A 338 5.55 -5.50 19.60
CA PHE A 338 6.55 -5.59 18.51
C PHE A 338 7.85 -6.32 18.89
N GLY A 339 7.91 -6.97 20.07
CA GLY A 339 9.09 -7.72 20.50
C GLY A 339 8.99 -9.21 20.23
N ALA A 340 9.45 -10.04 21.18
CA ALA A 340 9.58 -11.49 20.99
C ALA A 340 8.27 -12.20 20.60
N HIS A 341 7.13 -11.72 21.08
CA HIS A 341 5.82 -12.26 20.68
C HIS A 341 5.57 -12.07 19.18
N PHE A 342 5.79 -10.86 18.67
CA PHE A 342 5.69 -10.54 17.24
C PHE A 342 6.58 -11.46 16.40
N ASP A 343 7.85 -11.59 16.80
CA ASP A 343 8.82 -12.44 16.10
C ASP A 343 8.40 -13.92 16.12
N SER A 344 7.84 -14.39 17.25
CA SER A 344 7.39 -15.77 17.40
C SER A 344 6.19 -16.11 16.52
N VAL A 345 5.20 -15.21 16.43
CA VAL A 345 4.03 -15.39 15.56
C VAL A 345 4.47 -15.41 14.10
N LEU A 346 5.33 -14.46 13.70
CA LEU A 346 5.85 -14.40 12.33
C LEU A 346 6.63 -15.67 11.97
N ALA A 347 7.50 -16.15 12.86
CA ALA A 347 8.26 -17.38 12.66
C ALA A 347 7.35 -18.62 12.56
N ALA A 348 6.32 -18.71 13.40
CA ALA A 348 5.35 -19.80 13.33
C ALA A 348 4.61 -19.79 11.99
N ARG A 349 4.17 -18.61 11.51
CA ARG A 349 3.47 -18.49 10.22
C ARG A 349 4.36 -18.81 9.01
N ARG A 350 5.63 -18.44 9.05
CA ARG A 350 6.64 -18.84 8.05
C ARG A 350 6.90 -20.35 8.00
N GLN A 351 6.77 -21.06 9.11
CA GLN A 351 6.97 -22.52 9.14
C GLN A 351 5.75 -23.30 8.61
N GLU A 352 4.59 -22.64 8.57
CA GLU A 352 3.33 -23.26 8.13
C GLU A 352 3.08 -23.11 6.63
N ALA A 353 3.77 -22.16 5.99
CA ALA A 353 3.78 -21.92 4.56
C ALA A 353 4.89 -22.74 3.91
#